data_AF-A0A7C4CGY8-F1
#
_entry.id   AF-A0A7C4CGY8-F1
#
_cell.length_a   1.000
_cell.length_b   1.000
_cell.length_c   1.000
_cell.angle_alpha   90.00
_cell.angle_beta   90.00
_cell.angle_gamma   90.00
#
_symmetry.space_group_name_H-M   'P 1'
#
loop_
_entity.id
_entity.type
_entity.pdbx_description
1 polymer ?
#
loop_
_entity_poly.entity_id
_entity_poly.type
_entity_poly.pdbx_seq_one_letter_code
_entity_poly.pdbx_strand_id
1 'polypeptide(L)'
;MKEQFTYGKKVLEVKPKLNWNKVRAVQLLIERVAPESLPIYAGDDSTDEDAFLQLSRGVTILVASIPIQTNAKYYLRESDEVKELLKRLTALY
;
A
#
# COMPACT_ATOMS: atom_id res chain seq x y z
N MET A 1 -11.37 26.47 -5.99
CA MET A 1 -10.80 25.12 -5.74
C MET A 1 -11.20 24.26 -6.92
N LYS A 2 -10.28 23.62 -7.66
CA LYS A 2 -10.65 22.81 -8.84
C LYS A 2 -10.98 21.38 -8.39
N GLU A 3 -12.07 20.78 -8.87
CA GLU A 3 -12.34 19.35 -8.68
C GLU A 3 -11.56 18.48 -9.68
N GLN A 4 -11.30 17.24 -9.29
CA GLN A 4 -10.81 16.16 -10.15
C GLN A 4 -11.88 15.06 -10.22
N PHE A 5 -12.14 14.61 -11.45
CA PHE A 5 -13.08 13.54 -11.75
C PHE A 5 -12.30 12.30 -12.17
N THR A 6 -12.59 11.15 -11.57
CA THR A 6 -12.00 9.86 -11.97
C THR A 6 -13.13 8.85 -12.20
N TYR A 7 -13.11 8.16 -13.35
CA TYR A 7 -14.11 7.13 -13.67
C TYR A 7 -13.60 5.78 -13.20
N GLY A 8 -14.34 5.16 -12.27
CA GLY A 8 -14.14 3.77 -11.84
C GLY A 8 -15.19 2.84 -12.45
N LYS A 9 -15.19 1.57 -12.04
CA LYS A 9 -16.14 0.55 -12.54
C LYS A 9 -17.56 0.89 -12.10
N LYS A 10 -18.32 1.58 -12.97
CA LYS A 10 -19.68 2.10 -12.74
C LYS A 10 -19.77 3.16 -11.62
N VAL A 11 -18.68 3.87 -11.34
CA VAL A 11 -18.65 4.94 -10.33
C VAL A 11 -17.92 6.17 -10.86
N LEU A 12 -18.38 7.36 -10.46
CA LEU A 12 -17.70 8.64 -10.70
C LEU A 12 -17.17 9.14 -9.36
N GLU A 13 -15.86 9.20 -9.21
CA GLU A 13 -15.22 9.78 -8.04
C GLU A 13 -14.99 11.27 -8.27
N VAL A 14 -15.55 12.10 -7.38
CA VAL A 14 -15.32 13.54 -7.34
C VAL A 14 -14.46 13.85 -6.13
N LYS A 15 -13.24 14.32 -6.35
CA LYS A 15 -12.30 14.67 -5.28
C LYS A 15 -11.72 16.06 -5.48
N PRO A 16 -11.39 16.81 -4.41
CA PRO A 16 -10.64 18.04 -4.55
C PRO A 16 -9.33 17.77 -5.29
N LYS A 17 -8.91 18.67 -6.19
CA LYS A 17 -7.60 18.58 -6.85
C LYS A 17 -6.49 18.96 -5.86
N LEU A 18 -6.34 18.13 -4.83
CA LEU A 18 -5.24 18.12 -3.91
C LEU A 18 -4.21 17.14 -4.46
N ASN A 19 -2.92 17.48 -4.34
CA ASN A 19 -1.85 16.53 -4.61
C ASN A 19 -1.80 15.52 -3.43
N TRP A 20 -2.84 14.70 -3.30
CA TRP A 20 -3.00 13.72 -2.24
C TRP A 20 -3.21 12.35 -2.88
N ASN A 21 -2.32 11.42 -2.58
CA ASN A 21 -2.32 10.05 -3.09
C ASN A 21 -2.07 9.09 -1.92
N LYS A 22 -2.36 7.78 -2.12
CA LYS A 22 -2.12 6.72 -1.11
C LYS A 22 -0.73 6.86 -0.50
N VAL A 23 0.27 7.14 -1.33
CA VAL A 23 1.67 7.19 -0.90
C VAL A 23 1.95 8.35 0.06
N ARG A 24 1.44 9.56 -0.22
CA ARG A 24 1.51 10.69 0.72
C ARG A 24 0.80 10.41 2.03
N ALA A 25 -0.33 9.70 1.99
CA ALA A 25 -1.03 9.30 3.21
C ALA A 25 -0.16 8.34 4.05
N VAL A 26 0.47 7.36 3.42
CA VAL A 26 1.36 6.40 4.10
C VAL A 26 2.60 7.11 4.67
N GLN A 27 3.27 7.97 3.91
CA GLN A 27 4.42 8.75 4.39
C GLN A 27 4.05 9.58 5.63
N LEU A 28 2.90 10.27 5.57
CA LEU A 28 2.42 11.09 6.67
C LEU A 28 2.08 10.26 7.92
N LEU A 29 1.52 9.05 7.75
CA LEU A 29 1.26 8.14 8.86
C LEU A 29 2.55 7.68 9.53
N ILE A 30 3.55 7.30 8.75
CA ILE A 30 4.85 6.86 9.29
C ILE A 30 5.51 8.02 10.04
N GLU A 31 5.58 9.21 9.43
CA GLU A 31 6.20 10.39 10.03
C GLU A 31 5.54 10.82 11.34
N ARG A 32 4.21 10.73 11.43
CA ARG A 32 3.45 11.27 12.58
C ARG A 32 3.17 10.27 13.69
N VAL A 33 2.99 9.00 13.34
CA VAL A 33 2.53 7.98 14.30
C VAL A 33 3.69 7.13 14.80
N ALA A 34 4.59 6.74 13.90
CA ALA A 34 5.59 5.72 14.19
C ALA A 34 6.89 5.94 13.39
N PRO A 35 7.58 7.09 13.57
CA PRO A 35 8.72 7.48 12.73
C PRO A 35 9.89 6.50 12.80
N GLU A 36 10.09 5.85 13.95
CA GLU A 36 11.16 4.89 14.22
C GLU A 36 10.74 3.42 14.00
N SER A 37 9.50 3.17 13.58
CA SER A 37 9.03 1.82 13.29
C SER A 37 9.36 1.40 11.87
N LEU A 38 9.48 0.09 11.66
CA LEU A 38 9.62 -0.50 10.32
C LEU A 38 8.25 -0.53 9.63
N PRO A 39 8.01 0.24 8.55
CA PRO A 39 6.73 0.20 7.87
C PRO A 39 6.58 -1.10 7.05
N ILE A 40 5.43 -1.75 7.20
CA ILE A 40 5.04 -2.91 6.40
C ILE A 40 3.82 -2.49 5.55
N TYR A 41 3.94 -2.64 4.23
CA TYR A 41 2.88 -2.31 3.27
C TYR A 41 2.58 -3.53 2.41
N ALA A 42 1.32 -3.96 2.38
CA ALA A 42 0.84 -5.05 1.55
C ALA A 42 -0.29 -4.54 0.64
N GLY A 43 -0.19 -4.81 -0.66
CA GLY A 43 -1.12 -4.33 -1.67
C GLY A 43 -1.29 -5.34 -2.81
N ASP A 44 -2.45 -5.35 -3.45
CA ASP A 44 -2.85 -6.36 -4.44
C ASP A 44 -2.92 -5.84 -5.88
N ASP A 45 -2.91 -4.53 -6.09
CA ASP A 45 -3.19 -3.92 -7.39
C ASP A 45 -2.06 -3.01 -7.91
N SER A 46 -2.20 -2.58 -9.17
CA SER A 46 -1.23 -1.70 -9.82
C SER A 46 -1.16 -0.29 -9.20
N THR A 47 -2.13 0.11 -8.36
CA THR A 47 -2.11 1.41 -7.68
C THR A 47 -1.12 1.42 -6.51
N ASP A 48 -0.68 0.25 -6.08
CA ASP A 48 0.25 0.07 -4.98
C ASP A 48 1.73 0.11 -5.41
N GLU A 49 2.02 0.03 -6.71
CA GLU A 49 3.40 0.13 -7.26
C GLU A 49 4.11 1.43 -6.86
N ASP A 50 3.39 2.55 -6.88
CA ASP A 50 3.92 3.84 -6.43
C ASP A 50 4.28 3.82 -4.94
N ALA A 51 3.51 3.08 -4.12
CA ALA A 51 3.80 2.91 -2.70
C ALA A 51 5.03 2.00 -2.50
N PHE A 52 5.13 0.92 -3.28
CA PHE A 52 6.28 0.01 -3.22
C PHE A 52 7.60 0.72 -3.55
N LEU A 53 7.60 1.57 -4.59
CA LEU A 53 8.76 2.36 -4.99
C LEU A 53 9.19 3.38 -3.92
N GLN A 54 8.22 4.04 -3.27
CA GLN A 54 8.52 5.14 -2.34
C GLN A 54 8.84 4.66 -0.92
N LEU A 55 8.45 3.44 -0.55
CA LEU A 55 8.77 2.83 0.76
C LEU A 55 10.13 2.13 0.76
N SER A 56 11.20 2.89 0.48
CA SER A 56 12.56 2.37 0.40
C SER A 56 13.03 1.69 1.70
N ARG A 57 12.69 2.26 2.86
CA ARG A 57 13.03 1.73 4.20
C ARG A 57 12.07 0.67 4.74
N GLY A 58 11.01 0.32 3.99
CA GLY A 58 9.94 -0.58 4.45
C GLY A 58 10.00 -1.99 3.87
N VAL A 59 9.13 -2.84 4.41
CA VAL A 59 8.77 -4.13 3.83
C VAL A 59 7.56 -3.89 2.91
N THR A 60 7.73 -4.16 1.62
CA THR A 60 6.69 -4.00 0.60
C THR A 60 6.33 -5.37 0.04
N ILE A 61 5.04 -5.68 0.02
CA ILE A 61 4.51 -7.01 -0.27
C ILE A 61 3.43 -6.89 -1.35
N LEU A 62 3.64 -7.54 -2.49
CA LEU A 62 2.58 -7.78 -3.47
C LEU A 62 1.72 -8.96 -3.01
N VAL A 63 0.39 -8.80 -3.04
CA VAL A 63 -0.57 -9.86 -2.74
C VAL A 63 -1.34 -10.18 -4.02
N ALA A 64 -0.93 -11.21 -4.75
CA ALA A 64 -1.59 -11.59 -5.99
C ALA A 64 -1.54 -13.10 -6.18
N SER A 65 -2.53 -13.70 -6.83
CA SER A 65 -2.53 -15.15 -7.05
C SER A 65 -1.49 -15.61 -8.08
N ILE A 66 -1.10 -14.70 -8.99
CA ILE A 66 -0.08 -14.92 -10.01
C ILE A 66 0.95 -13.79 -9.88
N PRO A 67 2.26 -14.08 -9.79
CA PRO A 67 3.27 -13.03 -9.74
C PRO A 67 3.23 -12.17 -10.99
N ILE A 68 3.09 -10.86 -10.80
CA ILE A 68 3.23 -9.86 -11.86
C ILE A 68 4.55 -9.11 -11.67
N GLN A 69 4.98 -8.38 -12.71
CA GLN A 69 6.11 -7.48 -12.56
C GLN A 69 5.75 -6.40 -11.52
N THR A 70 6.57 -6.27 -10.48
CA THR A 70 6.31 -5.40 -9.34
C THR A 70 7.61 -4.86 -8.75
N ASN A 71 7.53 -3.69 -8.11
CA ASN A 71 8.59 -3.12 -7.27
C ASN A 71 8.49 -3.57 -5.80
N ALA A 72 7.51 -4.41 -5.44
CA ALA A 72 7.45 -5.01 -4.11
C ALA A 72 8.67 -5.89 -3.85
N LYS A 73 9.19 -5.84 -2.62
CA LYS A 73 10.34 -6.67 -2.20
C LYS A 73 9.95 -8.13 -1.96
N TYR A 74 8.69 -8.38 -1.62
CA TYR A 74 8.16 -9.69 -1.30
C TYR A 74 6.81 -9.92 -1.98
N TYR A 75 6.37 -11.17 -1.97
CA TYR A 75 5.15 -11.63 -2.61
C TYR A 75 4.41 -12.62 -1.71
N LEU A 76 3.09 -12.49 -1.67
CA LEU A 76 2.14 -13.43 -1.08
C LEU A 76 1.05 -13.76 -2.10
N ARG A 77 0.50 -14.96 -2.03
CA ARG A 77 -0.45 -15.48 -3.02
C ARG A 77 -1.87 -14.96 -2.83
N GLU A 78 -2.26 -14.74 -1.58
CA GLU A 78 -3.62 -14.39 -1.23
C GLU A 78 -3.71 -13.74 0.15
N SER A 79 -4.87 -13.14 0.44
CA SER A 79 -5.11 -12.44 1.71
C SER A 79 -4.99 -13.34 2.95
N ASP A 80 -5.22 -14.65 2.81
CA ASP A 80 -5.04 -15.59 3.92
C ASP A 80 -3.57 -15.73 4.33
N GLU A 81 -2.62 -15.61 3.39
CA GLU A 81 -1.20 -15.58 3.71
C GLU A 81 -0.81 -14.28 4.44
N VAL A 82 -1.46 -13.16 4.13
CA VAL A 82 -1.28 -11.90 4.87
C VAL A 82 -1.71 -12.10 6.33
N LYS A 83 -2.84 -12.75 6.56
CA LYS A 83 -3.33 -13.06 7.91
C LYS A 83 -2.35 -13.94 8.67
N GLU A 84 -1.80 -14.96 8.03
CA GLU A 84 -0.81 -15.85 8.63
C GLU A 84 0.50 -15.11 8.95
N LEU A 85 0.95 -14.23 8.06
CA LEU A 85 2.10 -13.36 8.32
C LEU A 85 1.86 -12.48 9.56
N LEU A 86 0.71 -11.82 9.66
CA LEU A 86 0.37 -10.97 10.80
C LEU A 86 0.35 -11.76 12.12
N LYS A 87 -0.22 -12.98 12.12
CA LYS A 87 -0.19 -13.86 13.30
C LYS A 87 1.23 -14.21 13.73
N ARG A 88 2.09 -14.55 12.76
CA ARG A 88 3.50 -14.88 13.05
C ARG A 88 4.23 -13.67 13.62
N LEU A 89 4.03 -12.48 13.06
CA LEU A 89 4.62 -11.24 13.58
C LEU A 89 4.21 -10.97 15.03
N THR A 90 2.93 -11.19 15.37
CA THR A 90 2.46 -11.02 16.75
C THR A 90 2.98 -12.08 17.72
N ALA A 91 3.40 -13.24 17.24
CA ALA A 91 3.98 -14.30 18.06
C ALA A 91 5.50 -14.14 18.30
N LEU A 92 6.13 -13.16 17.65
CA LEU A 92 7.55 -12.83 17.85
C LEU A 92 7.77 -11.89 19.06
N TYR A 93 6.69 -11.46 19.72
CA TYR A 93 6.67 -10.59 20.89
C TYR A 93 6.01 -11.32 22.07
#